data_AF-A0A8T5NSB1-F1
#
_entry.id   AF-A0A8T5NSB1-F1
#
_cell.length_a   1.000
_cell.length_b   1.000
_cell.length_c   1.000
_cell.angle_alpha   90.00
_cell.angle_beta   90.00
_cell.angle_gamma   90.00
#
_symmetry.space_group_name_H-M   'P 1'
#
loop_
_entity.id
_entity.type
_entity.pdbx_description
1 polymer ?
#
loop_
_entity_poly.entity_id
_entity_poly.type
_entity_poly.pdbx_seq_one_letter_code
_entity_poly.pdbx_strand_id
1 'polypeptide(L)'
;MRPLSILFFQSICFAIAFFYVLIVEGNPPPYDGNYGQQLPLPPPPPPKKSMVLPIVIIAIVAIVVIAVVLFFVFSNSGSNAASLYGTWDIDTMEIGTSITGAAVTTDVDGTITFNSDGTYTSDGAPAYFSDSGTYTMSGNTITINSLEWDYSVSGNSLTLEYEISMMGFGTTTTFHCSSA
;
A
#
# COMPACT_ATOMS: atom_id res chain seq x y z
N MET A 1 -20.52 14.47 1.67
CA MET A 1 -19.71 13.33 2.16
C MET A 1 -18.57 13.92 2.97
N ARG A 2 -18.48 13.62 4.27
CA ARG A 2 -17.38 14.11 5.13
C ARG A 2 -16.14 13.24 4.87
N PRO A 3 -14.93 13.81 4.77
CA PRO A 3 -13.74 13.00 4.53
C PRO A 3 -13.48 12.10 5.75
N LEU A 4 -13.49 10.80 5.50
CA LEU A 4 -13.34 9.72 6.49
C LEU A 4 -11.99 9.78 7.23
N SER A 5 -11.04 10.60 6.74
CA SER A 5 -9.71 10.83 7.30
C SER A 5 -9.70 11.57 8.64
N ILE A 6 -10.66 12.48 8.89
CA ILE A 6 -10.71 13.27 10.13
C ILE A 6 -11.19 12.42 11.32
N LEU A 7 -12.14 11.51 11.08
CA LEU A 7 -12.63 10.58 12.11
C LEU A 7 -11.56 9.56 12.52
N PHE A 8 -10.66 9.19 11.60
CA PHE A 8 -9.58 8.23 11.84
C PHE A 8 -8.48 8.82 12.74
N PHE A 9 -8.10 10.08 12.51
CA PHE A 9 -7.12 10.78 13.35
C PHE A 9 -7.64 11.01 14.78
N GLN A 10 -8.93 11.33 14.92
CA GLN A 10 -9.55 11.59 16.22
C GLN A 10 -9.63 10.32 17.09
N SER A 11 -9.81 9.15 16.47
CA SER A 11 -9.86 7.85 17.17
C SER A 11 -8.48 7.38 17.64
N ILE A 12 -7.42 7.66 16.88
CA ILE A 12 -6.03 7.33 17.27
C ILE A 12 -5.57 8.21 18.44
N CYS A 13 -5.87 9.51 18.41
CA CYS A 13 -5.56 10.41 19.52
C CYS A 13 -6.29 10.03 20.82
N PHE A 14 -7.55 9.57 20.73
CA PHE A 14 -8.30 9.10 21.91
C PHE A 14 -7.69 7.82 22.51
N ALA A 15 -7.24 6.87 21.68
CA ALA A 15 -6.59 5.66 22.17
C ALA A 15 -5.27 5.98 22.89
N ILE A 16 -4.45 6.88 22.34
CA ILE A 16 -3.18 7.28 22.95
C ILE A 16 -3.41 8.01 24.30
N ALA A 17 -4.41 8.88 24.37
CA ALA A 17 -4.77 9.57 25.62
C ALA A 17 -5.27 8.60 26.70
N PHE A 18 -6.07 7.61 26.34
CA PHE A 18 -6.61 6.61 27.29
C PHE A 18 -5.51 5.72 27.87
N PHE A 19 -4.51 5.35 27.06
CA PHE A 19 -3.34 4.60 27.52
C PHE A 19 -2.40 5.44 28.39
N TYR A 20 -2.29 6.75 28.16
CA TYR A 20 -1.46 7.64 28.99
C TYR A 20 -2.05 7.84 30.40
N VAL A 21 -3.37 7.99 30.52
CA VAL A 21 -4.07 8.14 31.82
C VAL A 21 -3.92 6.89 32.70
N LEU A 22 -4.01 5.69 32.11
CA LEU A 22 -3.82 4.42 32.82
C LEU A 22 -2.38 4.21 33.35
N ILE A 23 -1.39 4.89 32.76
CA ILE A 23 0.02 4.76 33.16
C ILE A 23 0.39 5.77 34.28
N VAL A 24 -0.27 6.93 34.35
CA VAL A 24 0.14 8.03 35.24
C VAL A 24 -0.61 8.07 36.58
N GLU A 25 -1.85 7.58 36.68
CA GLU A 25 -2.64 7.63 37.92
C GLU A 25 -2.28 6.58 38.99
N GLY A 26 -1.25 5.76 38.76
CA GLY A 26 -0.77 4.78 39.74
C GLY A 26 0.00 5.35 40.94
N ASN A 27 -0.02 6.66 41.18
CA ASN A 27 0.76 7.27 42.26
C ASN A 27 -0.10 7.38 43.54
N PRO A 28 0.19 6.58 44.60
CA PRO A 28 -0.61 6.64 45.83
C PRO A 28 -0.43 8.00 46.54
N PRO A 29 -1.46 8.48 47.25
CA PRO A 29 -1.41 9.78 47.91
C PRO A 29 -0.33 9.82 49.01
N PRO A 30 0.23 11.01 49.31
CA PRO A 30 1.23 11.15 50.36
C PRO A 30 0.61 10.80 51.72
N TYR A 31 1.28 9.92 52.46
CA TYR A 31 0.89 9.49 53.80
C TYR A 31 0.87 10.70 54.77
N ASP A 32 -0.29 10.95 55.38
CA ASP A 32 -0.45 11.81 56.56
C ASP A 32 -0.01 11.06 57.82
N GLY A 33 0.68 11.75 58.71
CA GLY A 33 1.59 11.18 59.71
C GLY A 33 0.90 10.58 60.94
N ASN A 34 1.50 9.52 61.48
CA ASN A 34 1.55 9.26 62.93
C ASN A 34 2.55 8.12 63.24
N TYR A 35 3.73 8.43 63.78
CA TYR A 35 4.72 7.41 64.16
C TYR A 35 4.37 6.81 65.53
N GLY A 36 3.45 5.84 65.53
CA GLY A 36 3.37 4.83 66.59
C GLY A 36 4.56 3.86 66.49
N GLN A 37 4.97 3.29 67.63
CA GLN A 37 6.23 2.54 67.75
C GLN A 37 6.44 1.47 66.68
N GLN A 38 7.60 1.56 66.02
CA GLN A 38 7.98 0.73 64.87
C GLN A 38 8.36 -0.69 65.32
N LEU A 39 7.52 -1.67 64.98
CA LEU A 39 7.88 -3.09 65.02
C LEU A 39 9.00 -3.36 63.98
N PRO A 40 9.87 -4.38 64.19
CA PRO A 40 10.90 -4.74 63.23
C PRO A 40 10.27 -4.98 61.85
N LEU A 41 10.82 -4.31 60.82
CA LEU A 41 10.29 -4.42 59.47
C LEU A 41 10.39 -5.88 58.99
N PRO A 42 9.30 -6.45 58.41
CA PRO A 42 9.39 -7.77 57.81
C PRO A 42 10.39 -7.76 56.65
N PRO A 43 11.03 -8.89 56.33
CA PRO A 43 11.97 -8.99 55.23
C PRO A 43 11.30 -8.52 53.92
N PRO A 44 12.03 -7.78 53.06
CA PRO A 44 11.46 -7.23 51.85
C PRO A 44 10.93 -8.36 50.96
N PRO A 45 9.72 -8.20 50.38
CA PRO A 45 9.19 -9.18 49.46
C PRO A 45 10.12 -9.34 48.24
N PRO A 46 10.20 -10.55 47.65
CA PRO A 46 11.03 -10.76 46.47
C PRO A 46 10.63 -9.79 45.35
N PRO A 47 11.61 -9.27 44.58
CA PRO A 47 11.33 -8.30 43.54
C PRO A 47 10.36 -8.90 42.51
N LYS A 48 9.19 -8.27 42.34
CA LYS A 48 8.22 -8.66 41.32
C LYS A 48 8.90 -8.51 39.95
N LYS A 49 9.06 -9.63 39.22
CA LYS A 49 9.64 -9.63 37.88
C LYS A 49 8.74 -8.75 37.00
N SER A 50 9.28 -7.63 36.52
CA SER A 50 8.50 -6.64 35.74
C SER A 50 7.97 -7.29 34.47
N MET A 51 6.66 -7.53 34.45
CA MET A 51 5.94 -8.15 33.34
C MET A 51 5.59 -7.12 32.24
N VAL A 52 5.94 -5.85 32.45
CA VAL A 52 5.63 -4.73 31.55
C VAL A 52 6.42 -4.84 30.24
N LEU A 53 7.71 -5.20 30.32
CA LEU A 53 8.58 -5.27 29.16
C LEU A 53 8.15 -6.31 28.09
N PRO A 54 7.82 -7.57 28.45
CA PRO A 54 7.35 -8.54 27.46
C PRO A 54 6.00 -8.16 26.83
N ILE A 55 5.10 -7.51 27.59
CA ILE A 55 3.80 -7.06 27.07
C ILE A 55 3.98 -5.94 26.04
N VAL A 56 4.86 -4.97 26.31
CA VAL A 56 5.17 -3.88 25.38
C VAL A 56 5.78 -4.41 24.08
N ILE A 57 6.70 -5.38 24.15
CA ILE A 57 7.32 -5.99 22.96
C ILE A 57 6.27 -6.71 22.11
N ILE A 58 5.38 -7.50 22.73
CA ILE A 58 4.31 -8.21 22.01
C ILE A 58 3.36 -7.21 21.32
N ALA A 59 3.00 -6.12 22.01
CA ALA A 59 2.13 -5.09 21.45
C ALA A 59 2.78 -4.40 20.23
N ILE A 60 4.07 -4.06 20.30
CA ILE A 60 4.78 -3.44 19.17
C ILE A 60 4.84 -4.39 17.98
N VAL A 61 5.18 -5.66 18.20
CA VAL A 61 5.23 -6.66 17.12
C VAL A 61 3.86 -6.83 16.47
N ALA A 62 2.79 -6.91 17.24
CA ALA A 62 1.43 -7.01 16.72
C ALA A 62 1.04 -5.78 15.87
N ILE A 63 1.40 -4.57 16.32
CA ILE A 63 1.14 -3.33 15.57
C ILE A 63 1.91 -3.32 14.24
N VAL A 64 3.18 -3.73 14.24
CA VAL A 64 4.00 -3.80 13.02
C VAL A 64 3.43 -4.83 12.05
N VAL A 65 3.05 -6.02 12.53
CA VAL A 65 2.43 -7.06 11.69
C VAL A 65 1.10 -6.57 11.10
N ILE A 66 0.26 -5.93 11.90
CA ILE A 66 -1.01 -5.35 11.43
C ILE A 66 -0.75 -4.24 10.41
N ALA A 67 0.22 -3.35 10.64
CA ALA A 67 0.57 -2.29 9.69
C ALA A 67 1.10 -2.87 8.36
N VAL A 68 1.91 -3.92 8.40
CA VAL A 68 2.41 -4.60 7.19
C VAL A 68 1.27 -5.30 6.46
N VAL A 69 0.39 -6.02 7.16
CA VAL A 69 -0.77 -6.69 6.55
C VAL A 69 -1.73 -5.67 5.95
N LEU A 70 -2.02 -4.58 6.65
CA LEU A 70 -2.88 -3.51 6.13
C LEU A 70 -2.22 -2.78 4.96
N PHE A 71 -0.91 -2.56 4.98
CA PHE A 71 -0.18 -2.05 3.82
C PHE A 71 -0.32 -2.99 2.61
N PHE A 72 -0.11 -4.30 2.79
CA PHE A 72 -0.28 -5.28 1.70
C PHE A 72 -1.73 -5.41 1.20
N VAL A 73 -2.72 -5.33 2.10
CA VAL A 73 -4.15 -5.44 1.74
C VAL A 73 -4.64 -4.14 1.08
N PHE A 74 -4.23 -2.96 1.56
CA PHE A 74 -4.63 -1.67 0.98
C PHE A 74 -3.87 -1.31 -0.29
N SER A 75 -2.62 -1.73 -0.45
CA SER A 75 -1.91 -1.63 -1.73
C SER A 75 -2.55 -2.51 -2.82
N ASN A 76 -3.26 -3.58 -2.45
CA ASN A 76 -3.95 -4.48 -3.38
C ASN A 76 -5.46 -4.22 -3.54
N SER A 77 -6.07 -3.28 -2.81
CA SER A 77 -7.53 -3.05 -2.86
C SER A 77 -7.95 -1.83 -3.69
N GLY A 78 -7.15 -1.50 -4.69
CA GLY A 78 -7.39 -0.37 -5.59
C GLY A 78 -7.70 -0.72 -7.04
N SER A 79 -8.14 -1.94 -7.36
CA SER A 79 -8.45 -2.33 -8.73
C SER A 79 -9.95 -2.28 -8.98
N ASN A 80 -10.44 -1.09 -9.33
CA ASN A 80 -11.75 -0.98 -9.94
C ASN A 80 -11.58 -1.37 -11.42
N ALA A 81 -11.84 -2.63 -11.79
CA ALA A 81 -11.88 -3.03 -13.20
C ALA A 81 -12.71 -2.05 -14.07
N ALA A 82 -13.74 -1.44 -13.47
CA ALA A 82 -14.54 -0.39 -14.08
C ALA A 82 -13.78 0.88 -14.48
N SER A 83 -12.67 1.23 -13.81
CA SER A 83 -11.88 2.41 -14.14
C SER A 83 -10.93 2.17 -15.32
N LEU A 84 -10.67 0.92 -15.71
CA LEU A 84 -9.87 0.62 -16.90
C LEU A 84 -10.67 0.76 -18.20
N TYR A 85 -11.99 0.52 -18.14
CA TYR A 85 -12.82 0.49 -19.34
C TYR A 85 -12.89 1.85 -20.03
N GLY A 86 -12.90 1.82 -21.35
CA GLY A 86 -12.92 3.01 -22.19
C GLY A 86 -11.73 3.07 -23.14
N THR A 87 -11.64 4.17 -23.86
CA THR A 87 -10.57 4.46 -24.81
C THR A 87 -9.53 5.35 -24.16
N TRP A 88 -8.27 5.00 -24.37
CA TRP A 88 -7.11 5.70 -23.84
C TRP A 88 -6.18 6.05 -24.99
N ASP A 89 -5.78 7.31 -25.08
CA ASP A 89 -4.71 7.77 -25.96
C ASP A 89 -3.37 7.37 -25.35
N ILE A 90 -2.51 6.73 -26.13
CA ILE A 90 -1.17 6.33 -25.71
C ILE A 90 -0.27 7.55 -25.91
N ASP A 91 0.05 8.27 -24.84
CA ASP A 91 0.84 9.51 -24.92
C ASP A 91 2.31 9.19 -25.17
N THR A 92 2.89 8.33 -24.32
CA THR A 92 4.31 7.98 -24.38
C THR A 92 4.56 6.52 -24.05
N MET A 93 5.66 6.00 -24.60
CA MET A 93 6.23 4.71 -24.27
C MET A 93 7.65 4.92 -23.72
N GLU A 94 7.90 4.37 -22.54
CA GLU A 94 9.21 4.34 -21.89
C GLU A 94 9.75 2.90 -21.89
N ILE A 95 11.00 2.73 -22.33
CA ILE A 95 11.70 1.45 -22.27
C ILE A 95 12.92 1.61 -21.37
N GLY A 96 12.85 1.02 -20.17
CA GLY A 96 13.93 0.97 -19.21
C GLY A 96 14.73 -0.33 -19.33
N THR A 97 16.05 -0.27 -19.15
CA THR A 97 16.91 -1.46 -19.11
C THR A 97 17.73 -1.54 -17.83
N SER A 98 17.84 -2.74 -17.24
CA SER A 98 18.66 -2.97 -16.05
C SER A 98 20.18 -2.91 -16.32
N ILE A 99 20.59 -2.83 -17.60
CA ILE A 99 22.01 -2.82 -18.02
C ILE A 99 22.61 -1.42 -17.89
N THR A 100 21.91 -0.42 -18.41
CA THR A 100 22.41 0.96 -18.45
C THR A 100 21.82 1.81 -17.33
N GLY A 101 20.71 1.38 -16.72
CA GLY A 101 19.90 2.20 -15.81
C GLY A 101 19.27 3.41 -16.50
N ALA A 102 19.37 3.49 -17.84
CA ALA A 102 18.77 4.52 -18.65
C ALA A 102 17.46 4.03 -19.25
N ALA A 103 16.50 4.95 -19.37
CA ALA A 103 15.24 4.74 -20.07
C ALA A 103 15.21 5.56 -21.35
N VAL A 104 14.60 5.00 -22.39
CA VAL A 104 14.31 5.69 -23.64
C VAL A 104 12.82 5.97 -23.69
N THR A 105 12.45 7.24 -23.78
CA THR A 105 11.06 7.68 -23.93
C THR A 105 10.80 8.09 -25.37
N THR A 106 9.67 7.67 -25.92
CA THR A 106 9.19 8.11 -27.23
C THR A 106 7.70 8.46 -27.14
N ASP A 107 7.30 9.48 -27.89
CA ASP A 107 5.89 9.72 -28.14
C ASP A 107 5.35 8.57 -29.01
N VAL A 108 4.11 8.18 -28.73
CA VAL A 108 3.36 7.20 -29.52
C VAL A 108 2.10 7.91 -30.00
N ASP A 109 1.70 7.67 -31.24
CA ASP A 109 0.42 8.18 -31.75
C ASP A 109 -0.50 6.97 -31.87
N GLY A 110 -1.28 6.68 -30.82
CA GLY A 110 -2.12 5.50 -30.78
C GLY A 110 -3.18 5.57 -29.70
N THR A 111 -4.12 4.64 -29.77
CA THR A 111 -5.20 4.47 -28.81
C THR A 111 -5.35 3.01 -28.41
N ILE A 112 -5.81 2.76 -27.21
CA ILE A 112 -6.22 1.43 -26.74
C ILE A 112 -7.59 1.52 -26.08
N THR A 113 -8.48 0.61 -26.46
CA THR A 113 -9.83 0.51 -25.88
C THR A 113 -9.97 -0.80 -25.13
N PHE A 114 -10.33 -0.72 -23.85
CA PHE A 114 -10.67 -1.87 -23.01
C PHE A 114 -12.19 -1.97 -22.84
N ASN A 115 -12.78 -3.06 -23.33
CA ASN A 115 -14.22 -3.29 -23.26
C ASN A 115 -14.60 -4.15 -22.05
N SER A 116 -15.78 -3.90 -21.48
CA SER A 116 -16.27 -4.63 -20.31
C SER A 116 -16.53 -6.13 -20.53
N ASP A 117 -16.55 -6.58 -21.79
CA ASP A 117 -16.70 -7.98 -22.17
C ASP A 117 -15.38 -8.78 -22.16
N GLY A 118 -14.26 -8.13 -21.80
CA GLY A 118 -12.93 -8.74 -21.79
C GLY A 118 -12.24 -8.72 -23.14
N THR A 119 -12.68 -7.88 -24.09
CA THR A 119 -11.99 -7.65 -25.36
C THR A 119 -11.26 -6.31 -25.37
N TYR A 120 -10.14 -6.24 -26.08
CA TYR A 120 -9.43 -4.98 -26.31
C TYR A 120 -9.14 -4.77 -27.80
N THR A 121 -9.00 -3.50 -28.17
CA THR A 121 -8.51 -3.07 -29.48
C THR A 121 -7.51 -1.95 -29.29
N SER A 122 -6.30 -2.10 -29.84
CA SER A 122 -5.35 -1.01 -29.97
C SER A 122 -5.17 -0.64 -31.44
N ASP A 123 -5.09 0.65 -31.69
CA ASP A 123 -4.70 1.23 -32.98
C ASP A 123 -3.51 2.14 -32.71
N GLY A 124 -2.46 2.05 -33.50
CA GLY A 124 -1.28 2.85 -33.21
C GLY A 124 -0.35 2.97 -34.39
N ALA A 125 0.24 4.14 -34.50
CA ALA A 125 1.29 4.49 -35.41
C ALA A 125 2.63 4.49 -34.66
N PRO A 126 3.61 3.71 -35.13
CA PRO A 126 3.56 2.79 -36.29
C PRO A 126 2.73 1.51 -36.06
N ALA A 127 2.25 0.91 -37.16
CA ALA A 127 1.24 -0.17 -37.20
C ALA A 127 1.51 -1.41 -36.34
N TYR A 128 2.73 -1.61 -35.81
CA TYR A 128 3.02 -2.69 -34.87
C TYR A 128 2.41 -2.48 -33.47
N PHE A 129 1.82 -1.31 -33.20
CA PHE A 129 0.99 -1.07 -32.01
C PHE A 129 -0.48 -1.45 -32.22
N SER A 130 -0.88 -1.78 -33.45
CA SER A 130 -2.26 -2.17 -33.76
C SER A 130 -2.47 -3.66 -33.47
N ASP A 131 -3.36 -3.97 -32.53
CA ASP A 131 -3.68 -5.33 -32.12
C ASP A 131 -5.12 -5.42 -31.61
N SER A 132 -5.68 -6.62 -31.56
CA SER A 132 -6.99 -6.85 -30.97
C SER A 132 -7.08 -8.26 -30.43
N GLY A 133 -7.75 -8.41 -29.30
CA GLY A 133 -7.86 -9.72 -28.68
C GLY A 133 -8.70 -9.70 -27.42
N THR A 134 -8.46 -10.70 -26.59
CA THR A 134 -9.09 -10.83 -25.27
C THR A 134 -8.09 -10.56 -24.18
N TYR A 135 -8.57 -10.03 -23.07
CA TYR A 135 -7.79 -9.83 -21.86
C TYR A 135 -8.56 -10.33 -20.63
N THR A 136 -7.80 -10.66 -19.59
CA THR A 136 -8.35 -10.95 -18.27
C THR A 136 -7.77 -10.00 -17.25
N MET A 137 -8.49 -9.74 -16.16
CA MET A 137 -8.01 -8.91 -15.06
C MET A 137 -8.01 -9.69 -13.76
N SER A 138 -6.96 -9.51 -12.97
CA SER A 138 -6.89 -9.98 -11.60
C SER A 138 -6.20 -8.90 -10.76
N GLY A 139 -6.98 -8.21 -9.93
CA GLY A 139 -6.47 -7.06 -9.19
C GLY A 139 -5.93 -5.98 -10.14
N ASN A 140 -4.70 -5.54 -9.88
CA ASN A 140 -3.98 -4.52 -10.64
C ASN A 140 -3.15 -5.10 -11.80
N THR A 141 -3.45 -6.33 -12.22
CA THR A 141 -2.77 -6.98 -13.34
C THR A 141 -3.77 -7.32 -14.46
N ILE A 142 -3.41 -7.00 -15.69
CA ILE A 142 -4.10 -7.38 -16.93
C ILE A 142 -3.28 -8.45 -17.62
N THR A 143 -3.92 -9.49 -18.14
CA THR A 143 -3.26 -10.49 -19.00
C THR A 143 -3.69 -10.30 -20.44
N ILE A 144 -2.75 -9.99 -21.34
CA ILE A 144 -2.96 -9.85 -22.79
C ILE A 144 -2.00 -10.80 -23.51
N ASN A 145 -2.48 -11.66 -24.41
CA ASN A 145 -1.63 -12.60 -25.16
C ASN A 145 -0.69 -13.45 -24.29
N SER A 146 -1.14 -13.83 -23.08
CA SER A 146 -0.36 -14.55 -22.05
C SER A 146 0.77 -13.73 -21.39
N LEU A 147 0.81 -12.42 -21.62
CA LEU A 147 1.70 -11.48 -20.94
C LEU A 147 0.93 -10.78 -19.83
N GLU A 148 1.54 -10.67 -18.66
CA GLU A 148 0.99 -9.98 -17.51
C GLU A 148 1.50 -8.54 -17.48
N TRP A 149 0.57 -7.59 -17.43
CA TRP A 149 0.81 -6.16 -17.38
C TRP A 149 0.27 -5.61 -16.08
N ASP A 150 1.09 -4.94 -15.31
CA ASP A 150 0.59 -4.17 -14.18
C ASP A 150 -0.07 -2.88 -14.69
N TYR A 151 -1.19 -2.52 -14.10
CA TYR A 151 -1.91 -1.32 -14.45
C TYR A 151 -2.32 -0.49 -13.24
N SER A 152 -2.38 0.82 -13.47
CA SER A 152 -2.86 1.78 -12.50
C SER A 152 -3.69 2.83 -13.22
N VAL A 153 -4.88 3.12 -12.68
CA VAL A 153 -5.74 4.20 -13.16
C VAL A 153 -5.89 5.24 -12.08
N SER A 154 -5.61 6.49 -12.42
CA SER A 154 -5.78 7.65 -11.54
C SER A 154 -6.45 8.79 -12.30
N GLY A 155 -7.78 8.92 -12.14
CA GLY A 155 -8.57 9.91 -12.86
C GLY A 155 -8.54 9.64 -14.37
N ASN A 156 -7.91 10.55 -15.11
CA ASN A 156 -7.81 10.51 -16.58
C ASN A 156 -6.47 9.93 -17.06
N SER A 157 -5.69 9.31 -16.17
CA SER A 157 -4.40 8.71 -16.52
C SER A 157 -4.42 7.22 -16.25
N LEU A 158 -3.94 6.46 -17.24
CA LEU A 158 -3.68 5.03 -17.17
C LEU A 158 -2.18 4.81 -17.36
N THR A 159 -1.59 3.98 -16.53
CA THR A 159 -0.25 3.43 -16.74
C THR A 159 -0.36 1.93 -16.96
N LEU A 160 0.32 1.42 -17.99
CA LEU A 160 0.49 -0.01 -18.24
C LEU A 160 1.99 -0.33 -18.18
N GLU A 161 2.39 -1.31 -17.39
CA GLU A 161 3.79 -1.69 -17.22
C GLU A 161 3.96 -3.19 -17.46
N TYR A 162 4.98 -3.56 -18.23
CA TYR A 162 5.35 -4.93 -18.49
C TYR A 162 6.86 -5.13 -18.36
N GLU A 163 7.26 -6.17 -17.63
CA GLU A 163 8.66 -6.53 -17.46
C GLU A 163 8.99 -7.84 -18.19
N ILE A 164 10.02 -7.79 -19.04
CA ILE A 164 10.66 -8.98 -19.62
C ILE A 164 12.00 -9.18 -18.94
N SER A 165 12.23 -10.37 -18.40
CA SER A 165 13.57 -10.81 -18.02
C SER A 165 14.16 -11.76 -19.06
N MET A 166 15.28 -11.39 -19.66
CA MET A 166 16.04 -12.24 -20.58
C MET A 166 17.48 -12.36 -20.11
N MET A 167 17.93 -13.60 -19.90
CA MET A 167 19.33 -13.91 -19.58
C MET A 167 19.90 -13.13 -18.38
N GLY A 168 19.06 -12.82 -17.37
CA GLY A 168 19.47 -12.08 -16.17
C GLY A 168 19.43 -10.55 -16.29
N PHE A 169 18.91 -10.01 -17.40
CA PHE A 169 18.65 -8.59 -17.59
C PHE A 169 17.15 -8.33 -17.68
N GLY A 170 16.68 -7.32 -16.96
CA GLY A 170 15.28 -6.86 -16.99
C GLY A 170 15.11 -5.71 -17.97
N THR A 171 14.07 -5.79 -18.79
CA THR A 171 13.57 -4.66 -19.58
C THR A 171 12.15 -4.37 -19.13
N THR A 172 11.89 -3.13 -18.74
CA THR A 172 10.56 -2.66 -18.37
C THR A 172 10.04 -1.77 -19.49
N THR A 173 8.85 -2.07 -19.99
CA THR A 173 8.13 -1.21 -20.94
C THR A 173 6.93 -0.62 -20.24
N THR A 174 6.86 0.71 -20.20
CA THR A 174 5.78 1.45 -19.56
C THR A 174 5.08 2.32 -20.59
N PHE A 175 3.76 2.16 -20.72
CA PHE A 175 2.91 3.08 -21.48
C PHE A 175 2.22 4.03 -20.52
N HIS A 176 2.30 5.32 -20.84
CA HIS A 176 1.51 6.36 -20.22
C HIS A 176 0.39 6.74 -21.17
N CYS A 177 -0.84 6.62 -20.69
CA CYS A 177 -2.02 6.89 -21.47
C CYS A 177 -2.91 7.93 -20.77
N SER A 178 -3.63 8.70 -21.58
CA SER A 178 -4.62 9.65 -21.15
C SER A 178 -6.01 9.25 -21.65
N SER A 179 -7.07 9.63 -20.95
CA SER A 179 -8.44 9.35 -21.41
C SER A 179 -8.72 10.12 -22.71
N ALA A 180 -9.16 9.42 -23.75
CA ALA A 180 -9.56 10.02 -25.04
C ALA A 180 -10.84 10.88 -24.95
#